data_AF-A0A2E5CD89-F1
#
_entry.id   AF-A0A2E5CD89-F1
#
_cell.length_a   1.000
_cell.length_b   1.000
_cell.length_c   1.000
_cell.angle_alpha   90.00
_cell.angle_beta   90.00
_cell.angle_gamma   90.00
#
_symmetry.space_group_name_H-M   'P 1'
#
loop_
_entity.id
_entity.type
_entity.pdbx_description
1 polymer ?
#
loop_
_entity_poly.entity_id
_entity_poly.type
_entity_poly.pdbx_seq_one_letter_code
_entity_poly.pdbx_strand_id
1 'polypeptide(L)'
;MRKLCASMAALVLFGSGAIANKVVFSDLFVFRMDNSVYSLDTLQTYHSFLKDFKCFYPESIVVAAFSELLNIEKDYFDISHFKTETHNSHHQLVTQKFITVLKLNKYASLQGVSVSSSLPNAMKLSAKKNKCSLNGFSAKGFKKELADIVLLEVFLRSRFMPKTGQKLTSDQAKSVLKNISSLAESVRSQVDHELFDN
;
A
#
# COMPACT_ATOMS: atom_id res chain seq x y z
N MET A 1 -75.06 -23.72 -15.78
CA MET A 1 -74.37 -24.40 -14.66
C MET A 1 -72.93 -23.91 -14.61
N ARG A 2 -72.49 -23.55 -13.41
CA ARG A 2 -71.16 -23.00 -13.06
C ARG A 2 -70.02 -23.91 -13.49
N LYS A 3 -68.88 -23.33 -13.87
CA LYS A 3 -67.58 -23.56 -13.20
C LYS A 3 -66.56 -22.51 -13.67
N LEU A 4 -66.21 -21.62 -12.75
CA LEU A 4 -64.96 -20.86 -12.77
C LEU A 4 -63.79 -21.85 -12.66
N CYS A 5 -62.74 -21.62 -13.42
CA CYS A 5 -61.40 -22.03 -13.04
C CYS A 5 -60.46 -20.86 -13.35
N ALA A 6 -60.02 -20.20 -12.28
CA ALA A 6 -58.93 -19.24 -12.32
C ALA A 6 -57.60 -19.98 -12.44
N SER A 7 -56.67 -19.45 -13.22
CA SER A 7 -55.25 -19.73 -13.06
C SER A 7 -54.47 -18.48 -13.48
N MET A 8 -53.95 -17.78 -12.47
CA MET A 8 -52.81 -16.87 -12.62
C MET A 8 -51.58 -17.70 -13.02
N ALA A 9 -50.83 -17.25 -14.01
CA ALA A 9 -49.42 -17.61 -14.15
C ALA A 9 -48.65 -16.41 -14.71
N ALA A 10 -47.55 -16.13 -14.02
CA ALA A 10 -46.81 -14.88 -14.04
C ALA A 10 -46.10 -14.60 -15.37
N LEU A 11 -46.03 -13.31 -15.65
CA LEU A 11 -45.16 -12.67 -16.63
C LEU A 11 -43.70 -13.03 -16.32
N VAL A 12 -43.03 -13.77 -17.22
CA VAL A 12 -41.58 -13.91 -17.20
C VAL A 12 -41.02 -13.08 -18.36
N LEU A 13 -40.60 -11.85 -18.04
CA LEU A 13 -39.82 -11.01 -18.93
C LEU A 13 -38.38 -11.56 -18.96
N PHE A 14 -38.05 -12.33 -20.01
CA PHE A 14 -36.67 -12.66 -20.32
C PHE A 14 -35.98 -11.43 -20.92
N GLY A 15 -35.37 -10.61 -20.06
CA GLY A 15 -34.31 -9.69 -20.45
C GLY A 15 -32.98 -10.42 -20.42
N SER A 16 -32.36 -10.66 -21.57
CA SER A 16 -31.01 -11.21 -21.71
C SER A 16 -30.30 -10.40 -22.81
N GLY A 17 -29.08 -9.92 -22.66
CA GLY A 17 -28.18 -9.95 -21.52
C GLY A 17 -27.13 -8.86 -21.71
N ALA A 18 -26.72 -8.24 -20.61
CA ALA A 18 -25.48 -7.49 -20.62
C ALA A 18 -24.35 -8.51 -20.84
N ILE A 19 -23.61 -8.35 -21.92
CA ILE A 19 -22.36 -9.08 -22.16
C ILE A 19 -21.45 -8.71 -21.00
N ALA A 20 -21.32 -9.61 -20.01
CA ALA A 20 -20.30 -9.49 -19.00
C ALA A 20 -18.97 -9.61 -19.73
N ASN A 21 -18.33 -8.48 -20.02
CA ASN A 21 -16.94 -8.47 -20.43
C ASN A 21 -16.20 -9.34 -19.43
N LYS A 22 -15.58 -10.41 -19.94
CA LYS A 22 -14.76 -11.32 -19.16
C LYS A 22 -13.59 -10.49 -18.63
N VAL A 23 -13.74 -9.92 -17.44
CA VAL A 23 -12.67 -9.22 -16.74
C VAL A 23 -11.67 -10.32 -16.40
N VAL A 24 -10.66 -10.48 -17.26
CA VAL A 24 -9.50 -11.30 -16.94
C VAL A 24 -8.72 -10.49 -15.92
N PHE A 25 -9.01 -10.71 -14.64
CA PHE A 25 -8.12 -10.29 -13.56
C PHE A 25 -6.83 -11.09 -13.76
N SER A 26 -5.81 -10.45 -14.32
CA SER A 26 -4.50 -11.06 -14.57
C SER A 26 -3.52 -10.78 -13.44
N ASP A 27 -3.99 -10.36 -12.27
CA ASP A 27 -3.17 -9.96 -11.14
C ASP A 27 -3.30 -10.98 -10.00
N LEU A 28 -2.19 -11.22 -9.30
CA LEU A 28 -2.08 -12.23 -8.25
C LEU A 28 -2.40 -11.59 -6.90
N PHE A 29 -3.41 -12.10 -6.20
CA PHE A 29 -3.70 -11.65 -4.82
C PHE A 29 -2.67 -12.23 -3.88
N VAL A 30 -1.98 -11.39 -3.09
CA VAL A 30 -0.91 -11.84 -2.21
C VAL A 30 -1.44 -12.01 -0.79
N PHE A 31 -2.12 -10.99 -0.27
CA PHE A 31 -2.72 -11.05 1.05
C PHE A 31 -3.93 -10.12 1.18
N ARG A 32 -4.74 -10.38 2.20
CA ARG A 32 -5.85 -9.55 2.63
C ARG A 32 -5.56 -8.99 4.02
N MET A 33 -5.93 -7.74 4.24
CA MET A 33 -5.91 -7.08 5.54
C MET A 33 -7.20 -6.27 5.68
N ASP A 34 -7.97 -6.53 6.73
CA ASP A 34 -9.34 -6.05 6.89
C ASP A 34 -10.22 -6.36 5.65
N ASN A 35 -10.75 -5.30 5.01
CA ASN A 35 -11.57 -5.33 3.81
C ASN A 35 -10.77 -4.95 2.55
N SER A 36 -9.44 -4.96 2.62
CA SER A 36 -8.56 -4.62 1.48
C SER A 36 -7.77 -5.85 1.04
N VAL A 37 -7.76 -6.07 -0.28
CA VAL A 37 -6.92 -7.08 -0.94
C VAL A 37 -5.70 -6.38 -1.53
N TYR A 38 -4.52 -6.96 -1.29
CA TYR A 38 -3.25 -6.48 -1.80
C TYR A 38 -2.72 -7.50 -2.81
N SER A 39 -2.54 -7.04 -4.03
CA SER A 39 -2.05 -7.84 -5.15
C SER A 39 -0.57 -7.62 -5.43
N LEU A 40 0.02 -8.43 -6.30
CA LEU A 40 1.41 -8.29 -6.70
C LEU A 40 1.66 -6.94 -7.41
N ASP A 41 0.72 -6.48 -8.25
CA ASP A 41 0.76 -5.13 -8.83
C ASP A 41 0.72 -4.02 -7.76
N THR A 42 -0.06 -4.23 -6.68
CA THR A 42 -0.09 -3.29 -5.56
C THR A 42 1.29 -3.18 -4.90
N LEU A 43 1.95 -4.31 -4.67
CA LEU A 43 3.30 -4.33 -4.09
C LEU A 43 4.33 -3.69 -5.03
N GLN A 44 4.21 -3.95 -6.34
CA GLN A 44 5.06 -3.36 -7.36
C GLN A 44 4.92 -1.84 -7.41
N THR A 45 3.67 -1.35 -7.35
CA THR A 45 3.36 0.08 -7.31
C THR A 45 3.93 0.73 -6.05
N TYR A 46 3.77 0.09 -4.88
CA TYR A 46 4.38 0.55 -3.63
C TYR A 46 5.90 0.64 -3.71
N HIS A 47 6.56 -0.39 -4.25
CA HIS A 47 8.01 -0.39 -4.46
C HIS A 47 8.45 0.74 -5.40
N SER A 48 7.75 0.95 -6.50
CA SER A 48 8.04 2.05 -7.43
C SER A 48 7.89 3.42 -6.74
N PHE A 49 6.82 3.62 -5.97
CA PHE A 49 6.62 4.90 -5.28
C PHE A 49 7.56 5.11 -4.11
N LEU A 50 8.03 4.06 -3.44
CA LEU A 50 9.07 4.19 -2.42
C LEU A 50 10.40 4.65 -3.03
N LYS A 51 10.74 4.15 -4.23
CA LYS A 51 11.90 4.63 -5.01
C LYS A 51 11.75 6.09 -5.43
N ASP A 52 10.59 6.46 -5.96
CA ASP A 52 10.30 7.85 -6.34
C ASP A 52 10.37 8.76 -5.10
N PHE A 53 9.79 8.33 -3.98
CA PHE A 53 9.78 9.06 -2.72
C PHE A 53 11.20 9.31 -2.20
N LYS A 54 12.09 8.31 -2.23
CA LYS A 54 13.51 8.49 -1.93
C LYS A 54 14.17 9.53 -2.82
N CYS A 55 13.83 9.56 -4.11
CA CYS A 55 14.42 10.49 -5.07
C CYS A 55 14.06 11.95 -4.75
N PHE A 56 12.79 12.24 -4.45
CA PHE A 56 12.34 13.62 -4.22
C PHE A 56 12.25 14.02 -2.74
N TYR A 57 12.42 13.07 -1.82
CA TYR A 57 12.49 13.29 -0.38
C TYR A 57 13.54 12.37 0.28
N PRO A 58 14.85 12.62 0.04
CA PRO A 58 15.96 11.75 0.45
C PRO A 58 16.08 11.50 1.96
N GLU A 59 15.62 12.45 2.77
CA GLU A 59 15.62 12.41 4.22
C GLU A 59 14.41 11.68 4.83
N SER A 60 13.61 10.98 4.00
CA SER A 60 12.46 10.21 4.46
C SER A 60 12.84 9.18 5.51
N ILE A 61 12.10 9.19 6.62
CA ILE A 61 12.25 8.22 7.70
C ILE A 61 11.65 6.87 7.30
N VAL A 62 10.55 6.86 6.54
CA VAL A 62 9.98 5.64 5.96
C VAL A 62 11.01 4.93 5.07
N VAL A 63 11.65 5.67 4.16
CA VAL A 63 12.68 5.12 3.28
C VAL A 63 13.88 4.59 4.07
N ALA A 64 14.28 5.30 5.12
CA ALA A 64 15.37 4.85 5.99
C ALA A 64 15.00 3.58 6.77
N ALA A 65 13.79 3.51 7.34
CA ALA A 65 13.30 2.38 8.11
C ALA A 65 13.06 1.11 7.27
N PHE A 66 12.68 1.28 6.00
CA PHE A 66 12.34 0.17 5.11
C PHE A 66 13.22 0.13 3.85
N SER A 67 14.49 0.50 4.00
CA SER A 67 15.44 0.65 2.88
C SER A 67 15.65 -0.63 2.07
N GLU A 68 15.44 -1.80 2.67
CA GLU A 68 15.50 -3.09 1.99
C GLU A 68 14.45 -3.23 0.89
N LEU A 69 13.28 -2.59 1.02
CA LEU A 69 12.25 -2.59 -0.02
C LEU A 69 12.65 -1.80 -1.28
N LEU A 70 13.77 -1.07 -1.26
CA LEU A 70 14.29 -0.37 -2.44
C LEU A 70 15.07 -1.28 -3.39
N ASN A 71 15.55 -2.43 -2.89
CA ASN A 71 16.48 -3.31 -3.60
C ASN A 71 15.85 -4.69 -3.77
N ILE A 72 14.61 -4.73 -4.24
CA ILE A 72 13.90 -5.96 -4.56
C ILE A 72 14.26 -6.39 -5.99
N GLU A 73 14.51 -7.68 -6.17
CA GLU A 73 14.78 -8.28 -7.47
C GLU A 73 13.59 -8.09 -8.42
N LYS A 74 13.87 -7.87 -9.70
CA LYS A 74 12.84 -7.46 -10.66
C LYS A 74 11.78 -8.54 -10.89
N ASP A 75 12.20 -9.80 -10.83
CA ASP A 75 11.40 -11.01 -10.97
C ASP A 75 10.51 -11.32 -9.76
N TYR A 76 10.74 -10.68 -8.59
CA TYR A 76 9.80 -10.79 -7.46
C TYR A 76 8.38 -10.41 -7.85
N PHE A 77 8.21 -9.41 -8.74
CA PHE A 77 6.89 -8.96 -9.20
C PHE A 77 6.38 -9.72 -10.45
N ASP A 78 7.11 -10.71 -10.94
CA ASP A 78 6.60 -11.61 -11.99
C ASP A 78 5.67 -12.66 -11.38
N ILE A 79 4.49 -12.84 -11.95
CA ILE A 79 3.46 -13.73 -11.40
C ILE A 79 3.92 -15.19 -11.41
N SER A 80 4.61 -15.63 -12.47
CA SER A 80 5.02 -17.03 -12.59
C SER A 80 6.12 -17.33 -11.58
N HIS A 81 7.10 -16.42 -11.48
CA HIS A 81 8.19 -16.53 -10.51
C HIS A 81 7.70 -16.43 -9.06
N PHE A 82 6.76 -15.52 -8.76
CA PHE A 82 6.21 -15.39 -7.42
C PHE A 82 5.55 -16.69 -6.95
N LYS A 83 4.77 -17.35 -7.81
CA LYS A 83 4.12 -18.62 -7.49
C LYS A 83 5.11 -19.74 -7.21
N THR A 84 6.17 -19.85 -8.02
CA THR A 84 7.18 -20.90 -7.81
C THR A 84 8.01 -20.68 -6.55
N GLU A 85 8.25 -19.43 -6.18
CA GLU A 85 9.09 -19.06 -5.04
C GLU A 85 8.30 -18.70 -3.77
N THR A 86 6.98 -18.95 -3.70
CA THR A 86 6.16 -18.57 -2.53
C THR A 86 6.63 -19.24 -1.22
N HIS A 87 7.31 -20.39 -1.31
CA HIS A 87 7.91 -21.09 -0.16
C HIS A 87 9.39 -20.72 0.09
N ASN A 88 9.99 -19.87 -0.74
CA ASN A 88 11.35 -19.38 -0.57
C ASN A 88 11.41 -18.40 0.62
N SER A 89 12.37 -18.59 1.52
CA SER A 89 12.53 -17.76 2.71
C SER A 89 12.79 -16.28 2.38
N HIS A 90 13.46 -15.99 1.25
CA HIS A 90 13.68 -14.64 0.77
C HIS A 90 12.37 -13.98 0.33
N HIS A 91 11.57 -14.64 -0.53
CA HIS A 91 10.26 -14.12 -0.97
C HIS A 91 9.30 -13.92 0.19
N GLN A 92 9.27 -14.85 1.14
CA GLN A 92 8.49 -14.73 2.36
C GLN A 92 8.94 -13.51 3.17
N LEU A 93 10.24 -13.30 3.34
CA LEU A 93 10.79 -12.14 4.06
C LEU A 93 10.40 -10.83 3.38
N VAL A 94 10.54 -10.71 2.05
CA VAL A 94 10.16 -9.51 1.29
C VAL A 94 8.65 -9.25 1.42
N THR A 95 7.83 -10.29 1.28
CA THR A 95 6.37 -10.20 1.43
C THR A 95 5.98 -9.74 2.84
N GLN A 96 6.62 -10.29 3.87
CA GLN A 96 6.39 -9.88 5.26
C GLN A 96 6.81 -8.43 5.54
N LYS A 97 7.83 -7.90 4.86
CA LYS A 97 8.19 -6.48 4.95
C LYS A 97 7.12 -5.59 4.34
N PHE A 98 6.57 -5.93 3.18
CA PHE A 98 5.43 -5.20 2.62
C PHE A 98 4.22 -5.19 3.56
N ILE A 99 3.85 -6.37 4.07
CA ILE A 99 2.76 -6.51 5.04
C ILE A 99 3.01 -5.61 6.26
N THR A 100 4.24 -5.60 6.77
CA THR A 100 4.61 -4.77 7.94
C THR A 100 4.43 -3.27 7.66
N VAL A 101 4.90 -2.78 6.51
CA VAL A 101 4.70 -1.37 6.11
C VAL A 101 3.22 -1.05 5.96
N LEU A 102 2.45 -1.93 5.34
CA LEU A 102 1.03 -1.73 5.09
C LEU A 102 0.20 -1.75 6.38
N LYS A 103 0.55 -2.62 7.33
CA LYS A 103 -0.02 -2.62 8.68
C LYS A 103 0.31 -1.33 9.43
N LEU A 104 1.53 -0.81 9.30
CA LEU A 104 1.90 0.49 9.87
C LEU A 104 1.13 1.65 9.23
N ASN A 105 0.93 1.64 7.91
CA ASN A 105 0.09 2.64 7.23
C ASN A 105 -1.34 2.61 7.78
N LYS A 106 -1.90 1.39 7.93
CA LYS A 106 -3.22 1.21 8.53
C LYS A 106 -3.26 1.75 9.95
N TYR A 107 -2.30 1.38 10.79
CA TYR A 107 -2.19 1.88 12.15
C TYR A 107 -2.12 3.42 12.18
N ALA A 108 -1.26 4.03 11.35
CA ALA A 108 -1.13 5.48 11.23
C ALA A 108 -2.45 6.17 10.85
N SER A 109 -3.23 5.57 9.94
CA SER A 109 -4.55 6.08 9.55
C SER A 109 -5.55 6.12 10.71
N LEU A 110 -5.41 5.20 11.67
CA LEU A 110 -6.25 5.14 12.87
C LEU A 110 -5.83 6.13 13.96
N GLN A 111 -4.61 6.69 13.87
CA GLN A 111 -4.10 7.67 14.84
C GLN A 111 -4.56 9.11 14.57
N GLY A 112 -5.37 9.35 13.54
CA GLY A 112 -5.94 10.67 13.24
C GLY A 112 -4.91 11.71 12.75
N VAL A 113 -3.78 11.27 12.20
CA VAL A 113 -2.79 12.17 11.60
C VAL A 113 -3.34 12.75 10.30
N SER A 114 -3.25 14.06 10.13
CA SER A 114 -3.69 14.76 8.92
C SER A 114 -2.51 15.09 8.01
N VAL A 115 -2.67 14.80 6.72
CA VAL A 115 -1.74 15.25 5.68
C VAL A 115 -2.21 16.59 5.15
N SER A 116 -1.34 17.61 5.19
CA SER A 116 -1.66 18.93 4.66
C SER A 116 -2.02 18.87 3.18
N SER A 117 -3.08 19.59 2.78
CA SER A 117 -3.50 19.70 1.37
C SER A 117 -2.47 20.38 0.47
N SER A 118 -1.50 21.11 1.05
CA SER A 118 -0.40 21.73 0.31
C SER A 118 0.76 20.77 -0.01
N LEU A 119 0.85 19.65 0.71
CA LEU A 119 1.99 18.73 0.62
C LEU A 119 2.17 18.08 -0.76
N PRO A 120 1.10 17.65 -1.48
CA PRO A 120 1.25 17.13 -2.83
C PRO A 120 1.95 18.10 -3.79
N ASN A 121 1.59 19.39 -3.73
CA ASN A 121 2.21 20.40 -4.59
C ASN A 121 3.67 20.63 -4.24
N ALA A 122 3.99 20.72 -2.94
CA ALA A 122 5.37 20.88 -2.47
C ALA A 122 6.25 19.69 -2.89
N MET A 123 5.79 18.46 -2.69
CA MET A 123 6.52 17.26 -3.09
C MET A 123 6.64 17.13 -4.61
N LYS A 124 5.61 17.51 -5.37
CA LYS A 124 5.67 17.54 -6.84
C LYS A 124 6.70 18.54 -7.37
N LEU A 125 6.84 19.70 -6.72
CA LEU A 125 7.89 20.67 -7.04
C LEU A 125 9.28 20.10 -6.72
N SER A 126 9.45 19.43 -5.58
CA SER A 126 10.70 18.72 -5.24
C SER A 126 11.04 17.66 -6.29
N ALA A 127 10.06 16.85 -6.71
CA ALA A 127 10.25 15.81 -7.72
C ALA A 127 10.68 16.38 -9.08
N LYS A 128 10.06 17.49 -9.52
CA LYS A 128 10.50 18.20 -10.73
C LYS A 128 11.92 18.72 -10.61
N LYS A 129 12.26 19.36 -9.48
CA LYS A 129 13.60 19.91 -9.22
C LYS A 129 14.68 18.83 -9.26
N ASN A 130 14.38 17.66 -8.68
CA ASN A 130 15.31 16.53 -8.60
C ASN A 130 15.25 15.60 -9.83
N LYS A 131 14.46 15.95 -10.86
CA LYS A 131 14.25 15.13 -12.07
C LYS A 131 13.76 13.70 -11.77
N CYS A 132 12.93 13.56 -10.73
CA CYS A 132 12.32 12.29 -10.34
C CYS A 132 11.03 12.04 -11.14
N SER A 133 10.61 10.78 -11.17
CA SER A 133 9.30 10.38 -11.69
C SER A 133 8.16 11.12 -10.99
N LEU A 134 7.12 11.45 -11.76
CA LEU A 134 5.88 12.07 -11.26
C LEU A 134 4.73 11.05 -11.19
N ASN A 135 5.00 9.76 -11.33
CA ASN A 135 3.99 8.72 -11.49
C ASN A 135 3.07 8.56 -10.27
N GLY A 136 3.56 8.88 -9.07
CA GLY A 136 2.78 8.87 -7.83
C GLY A 136 1.85 10.08 -7.67
N PHE A 137 1.89 11.07 -8.56
CA PHE A 137 1.04 12.26 -8.50
C PHE A 137 -0.11 12.17 -9.50
N SER A 138 -1.27 12.70 -9.09
CA SER A 138 -2.46 12.89 -9.93
C SER A 138 -2.78 14.39 -10.05
N ALA A 139 -3.84 14.73 -10.80
CA ALA A 139 -4.36 16.09 -10.81
C ALA A 139 -4.93 16.52 -9.44
N LYS A 140 -5.39 15.57 -8.62
CA LYS A 140 -6.05 15.83 -7.33
C LYS A 140 -5.13 15.69 -6.11
N GLY A 141 -3.85 15.37 -6.29
CA GLY A 141 -2.90 15.14 -5.20
C GLY A 141 -2.08 13.88 -5.39
N PHE A 142 -1.82 13.13 -4.33
CA PHE A 142 -1.13 11.83 -4.41
C PHE A 142 -2.07 10.75 -4.96
N LYS A 143 -1.52 9.78 -5.70
CA LYS A 143 -2.17 8.48 -5.89
C LYS A 143 -2.17 7.72 -4.56
N LYS A 144 -3.05 6.73 -4.43
CA LYS A 144 -3.35 6.04 -3.16
C LYS A 144 -2.09 5.52 -2.46
N GLU A 145 -1.26 4.75 -3.15
CA GLU A 145 -0.09 4.10 -2.57
C GLU A 145 0.97 5.14 -2.15
N LEU A 146 1.13 6.24 -2.90
CA LEU A 146 2.01 7.34 -2.48
C LEU A 146 1.41 8.12 -1.30
N ALA A 147 0.09 8.30 -1.27
CA ALA A 147 -0.60 8.94 -0.16
C ALA A 147 -0.40 8.16 1.15
N ASP A 148 -0.44 6.83 1.08
CA ASP A 148 -0.19 5.95 2.22
C ASP A 148 1.27 6.07 2.72
N ILE A 149 2.26 6.08 1.82
CA ILE A 149 3.68 6.31 2.16
C ILE A 149 3.86 7.67 2.86
N VAL A 150 3.23 8.72 2.32
CA VAL A 150 3.32 10.07 2.87
C VAL A 150 2.61 10.17 4.23
N LEU A 151 1.45 9.53 4.39
CA LEU A 151 0.76 9.48 5.68
C LEU A 151 1.64 8.84 6.75
N LEU A 152 2.28 7.71 6.42
CA LEU A 152 3.21 7.06 7.34
C LEU A 152 4.41 7.94 7.67
N GLU A 153 4.98 8.63 6.68
CA GLU A 153 6.07 9.58 6.92
C GLU A 153 5.66 10.68 7.90
N VAL A 154 4.48 11.30 7.69
CA VAL A 154 3.96 12.33 8.59
C VAL A 154 3.73 11.77 10.00
N PHE A 155 3.14 10.57 10.11
CA PHE A 155 2.93 9.91 11.39
C PHE A 155 4.24 9.62 12.13
N LEU A 156 5.20 8.96 11.47
CA LEU A 156 6.49 8.62 12.08
C LEU A 156 7.26 9.88 12.48
N ARG A 157 7.23 10.93 11.65
CA ARG A 157 7.81 12.23 12.01
C ARG A 157 7.12 12.84 13.23
N SER A 158 5.79 12.87 13.26
CA SER A 158 5.05 13.44 14.40
C SER A 158 5.34 12.72 15.72
N ARG A 159 5.65 11.42 15.65
CA ARG A 159 5.89 10.57 16.81
C ARG A 159 7.34 10.58 17.28
N PHE A 160 8.29 10.57 16.35
CA PHE A 160 9.70 10.29 16.67
C PHE A 160 10.65 11.45 16.37
N MET A 161 10.24 12.47 15.63
CA MET A 161 11.08 13.64 15.38
C MET A 161 10.89 14.74 16.42
N PRO A 162 11.97 15.47 16.80
CA PRO A 162 11.85 16.68 17.59
C PRO A 162 11.02 17.75 16.85
N LYS A 163 10.15 18.45 17.58
CA LYS A 163 9.31 19.53 17.04
C LYS A 163 10.11 20.74 16.55
N THR A 164 11.37 20.86 16.97
CA THR A 164 12.23 22.03 16.73
C THR A 164 12.89 22.06 15.35
N GLY A 165 12.58 21.11 14.46
CA GLY A 165 13.17 21.06 13.11
C GLY A 165 14.68 20.78 13.09
N GLN A 166 15.26 20.43 14.24
CA GLN A 166 16.67 20.14 14.38
C GLN A 166 17.03 18.86 13.63
N LYS A 167 18.15 18.89 12.90
CA LYS A 167 18.71 17.69 12.27
C LYS A 167 19.14 16.70 13.34
N LEU A 168 18.73 15.44 13.20
CA LEU A 168 19.13 14.38 14.12
C LEU A 168 20.64 14.14 14.05
N THR A 169 21.25 13.88 15.20
CA THR A 169 22.56 13.24 15.27
C THR A 169 22.47 11.79 14.77
N SER A 170 23.61 11.17 14.48
CA SER A 170 23.66 9.76 14.07
C SER A 170 23.01 8.83 15.10
N ASP A 171 23.27 9.05 16.39
CA ASP A 171 22.72 8.22 17.46
C ASP A 171 21.22 8.44 17.65
N GLN A 172 20.75 9.68 17.50
CA GLN A 172 19.32 9.97 17.49
C GLN A 172 18.62 9.28 16.31
N ALA A 173 19.22 9.32 15.11
CA ALA A 173 18.69 8.64 13.94
C ALA A 173 18.58 7.11 14.17
N LYS A 174 19.63 6.48 14.72
CA LYS A 174 19.59 5.05 15.09
C LYS A 174 18.50 4.74 16.11
N SER A 175 18.36 5.59 17.13
CA SER A 175 17.31 5.44 18.16
C SER A 175 15.91 5.54 17.54
N VAL A 176 15.68 6.51 16.65
CA VAL A 176 14.42 6.64 15.90
C VAL A 176 14.12 5.38 15.10
N LEU A 177 15.09 4.87 14.33
CA LEU A 177 14.89 3.65 13.53
C LEU A 177 14.61 2.42 14.41
N LYS A 178 15.29 2.28 15.55
CA LYS A 178 15.01 1.22 16.52
C LYS A 178 13.58 1.31 17.06
N ASN A 179 13.13 2.51 17.43
CA ASN A 179 11.77 2.72 17.94
C ASN A 179 10.70 2.45 16.87
N ILE A 180 11.00 2.75 15.59
CA ILE A 180 10.12 2.39 14.46
C ILE A 180 10.04 0.88 14.31
N SER A 181 11.17 0.16 14.40
CA SER A 181 11.18 -1.31 14.37
C SER A 181 10.35 -1.90 15.50
N SER A 182 10.51 -1.41 16.73
CA SER A 182 9.71 -1.88 17.88
C SER A 182 8.21 -1.57 17.71
N LEU A 183 7.86 -0.42 17.13
CA LEU A 183 6.47 -0.12 16.78
C LEU A 183 5.95 -1.07 15.69
N ALA A 184 6.74 -1.35 14.66
CA ALA A 184 6.38 -2.26 13.58
C ALA A 184 6.07 -3.66 14.11
N GLU A 185 6.90 -4.18 15.01
CA GLU A 185 6.70 -5.46 15.70
C GLU A 185 5.41 -5.46 16.52
N SER A 186 5.16 -4.40 17.28
CA SER A 186 3.95 -4.25 18.09
C SER A 186 2.68 -4.15 17.22
N VAL A 187 2.72 -3.44 16.10
CA VAL A 187 1.58 -3.31 15.18
C VAL A 187 1.33 -4.61 14.43
N ARG A 188 2.38 -5.37 14.13
CA ARG A 188 2.28 -6.65 13.41
C ARG A 188 1.32 -7.64 14.11
N SER A 189 1.30 -7.64 15.44
CA SER A 189 0.41 -8.50 16.25
C SER A 189 -0.98 -7.92 16.49
N GLN A 190 -1.21 -6.63 16.20
CA GLN A 190 -2.49 -5.95 16.43
C GLN A 190 -3.37 -5.88 15.18
N VAL A 191 -2.76 -5.96 14.00
CA VAL A 191 -3.48 -5.92 12.72
C VAL A 191 -3.37 -7.30 12.09
N ASP A 192 -4.51 -7.98 11.92
CA ASP A 192 -4.55 -9.30 11.30
C ASP A 192 -4.40 -9.22 9.78
N HIS A 193 -3.90 -10.30 9.20
CA HIS A 193 -3.81 -10.47 7.75
C HIS A 193 -3.95 -11.94 7.40
N GLU A 194 -4.48 -12.21 6.22
CA GLU A 194 -4.63 -13.54 5.64
C GLU A 194 -3.80 -13.58 4.35
N LEU A 195 -2.87 -14.53 4.25
CA LEU A 195 -2.17 -14.80 2.98
C LEU A 195 -3.13 -15.58 2.06
N PHE A 196 -3.11 -15.28 0.77
CA PHE A 196 -3.78 -16.14 -0.20
C PHE A 196 -2.89 -17.33 -0.54
N ASP A 197 -3.49 -18.51 -0.61
CA ASP A 197 -2.83 -19.70 -1.17
C ASP A 197 -2.67 -19.46 -2.70
N ASN A 198 -1.42 -19.37 -3.15
CA ASN A 198 -1.06 -18.98 -4.52
C ASN A 198 -0.33 -20.09 -5.28
#